data_AF-A0A521ZZT7-F1
#
_entry.id   AF-A0A521ZZT7-F1
#
_cell.length_a   1.000
_cell.length_b   1.000
_cell.length_c   1.000
_cell.angle_alpha   90.00
_cell.angle_beta   90.00
_cell.angle_gamma   90.00
#
_symmetry.space_group_name_H-M   'P 1'
#
loop_
_entity.id
_entity.type
_entity.pdbx_description
1 polymer ?
#
loop_
_entity_poly.entity_id
_entity_poly.type
_entity_poly.pdbx_seq_one_letter_code
_entity_poly.pdbx_strand_id
1 'polypeptide(L)'
;MGPDIGMNTSPSKRPKDHILFTSLQQAQKVNAIVVSVRAAHLNHPGSPVWDTGENVAPLLAVLLLPVVLMFTINLIVGTAVLLLSVLVYLTLIRPWILQRVHERTMEMAMENIHNWEVLWKKGGLAVVLKGTMSSRCISPGGNWRAFATRY
;
A
#
# COMPACT_ATOMS: atom_id res chain seq x y z
N MET A 1 33.55 12.76 30.75
CA MET A 1 32.66 13.68 30.01
C MET A 1 32.59 13.15 28.57
N GLY A 2 31.61 12.28 28.28
CA GLY A 2 31.46 11.68 26.95
C GLY A 2 30.40 12.40 26.12
N PRO A 3 30.49 12.37 24.79
CA PRO A 3 29.34 12.49 23.93
C PRO A 3 29.00 11.10 23.35
N ASP A 4 27.88 10.54 23.81
CA ASP A 4 27.19 9.44 23.13
C ASP A 4 26.61 9.97 21.81
N ILE A 5 27.33 9.71 20.71
CA ILE A 5 26.81 9.96 19.36
C ILE A 5 25.95 8.76 18.98
N GLY A 6 24.65 8.91 19.18
CA GLY A 6 23.64 8.05 18.58
C GLY A 6 23.57 8.20 17.06
N MET A 7 23.00 7.15 16.45
CA MET A 7 22.49 7.05 15.06
C MET A 7 23.45 6.50 13.99
N ASN A 8 23.38 5.18 13.79
CA ASN A 8 22.92 4.62 12.51
C ASN A 8 22.59 3.12 12.62
N THR A 9 21.32 2.77 12.81
CA THR A 9 20.87 1.39 12.61
C THR A 9 19.56 1.35 11.82
N SER A 10 19.67 1.09 10.53
CA SER A 10 18.60 0.62 9.65
C SER A 10 19.23 -0.40 8.69
N PRO A 11 18.53 -1.44 8.21
CA PRO A 11 17.40 -2.21 8.74
C PRO A 11 17.75 -3.73 8.89
N SER A 12 16.94 -4.50 9.63
CA SER A 12 16.87 -5.99 9.69
C SER A 12 18.05 -6.91 10.12
N LYS A 13 19.13 -6.47 10.77
CA LYS A 13 20.24 -7.41 11.13
C LYS A 13 20.09 -8.23 12.43
N ARG A 14 18.98 -8.14 13.16
CA ARG A 14 18.83 -8.95 14.40
C ARG A 14 18.23 -10.30 14.03
N PRO A 15 18.90 -11.44 14.28
CA PRO A 15 18.33 -12.77 14.05
C PRO A 15 16.95 -12.95 14.70
N LYS A 16 16.70 -12.25 15.82
CA LYS A 16 15.42 -12.21 16.51
C LYS A 16 14.27 -11.63 15.68
N ASP A 17 14.53 -10.63 14.83
CA ASP A 17 13.49 -9.99 14.02
C ASP A 17 13.00 -10.92 12.90
N HIS A 18 13.89 -11.75 12.36
CA HIS A 18 13.50 -12.80 11.41
C HIS A 18 12.55 -13.80 12.05
N ILE A 19 12.83 -14.23 13.29
CA ILE A 19 11.95 -15.15 14.03
C ILE A 19 10.57 -14.51 14.25
N LEU A 20 10.53 -13.26 14.71
CA LEU A 20 9.27 -12.53 14.93
C LEU A 20 8.47 -12.38 13.62
N PHE A 21 9.16 -12.11 12.51
CA PHE A 21 8.53 -12.01 11.19
C PHE A 21 7.98 -13.35 10.72
N THR A 22 8.73 -14.44 10.85
CA THR A 22 8.24 -15.79 10.52
C THR A 22 7.04 -16.17 11.38
N SER A 23 7.02 -15.83 12.67
CA SER A 23 5.85 -16.01 13.53
C SER A 23 4.65 -15.20 13.03
N LEU A 24 4.83 -13.95 12.61
CA LEU A 24 3.77 -13.15 12.00
C LEU A 24 3.23 -13.78 10.71
N GLN A 25 4.11 -14.24 9.81
CA GLN A 25 3.69 -14.93 8.59
C GLN A 25 2.87 -16.19 8.91
N GLN A 26 3.30 -16.96 9.92
CA GLN A 26 2.58 -18.15 10.35
C GLN A 26 1.23 -17.80 10.98
N ALA A 27 1.18 -16.78 11.83
CA ALA A 27 -0.06 -16.28 12.44
C ALA A 27 -1.06 -15.79 11.38
N GLN A 28 -0.57 -15.17 10.30
CA GLN A 28 -1.40 -14.77 9.16
C GLN A 28 -1.95 -15.99 8.41
N LYS A 29 -1.12 -17.01 8.13
CA LYS A 29 -1.53 -18.25 7.45
C LYS A 29 -2.62 -19.00 8.20
N VAL A 30 -2.55 -19.05 9.52
CA VAL A 30 -3.59 -19.68 10.36
C VAL A 30 -4.78 -18.75 10.66
N ASN A 31 -4.84 -17.58 10.01
CA ASN A 31 -5.88 -16.57 10.21
C ASN A 31 -6.00 -16.03 11.66
N ALA A 32 -4.95 -16.13 12.47
CA ALA A 32 -4.93 -15.55 13.81
C ALA A 32 -4.80 -14.02 13.76
N ILE A 33 -4.11 -13.50 12.74
CA ILE A 33 -3.99 -12.05 12.48
C ILE A 33 -4.47 -11.69 11.08
N VAL A 34 -4.92 -10.45 10.93
CA VAL A 34 -5.23 -9.83 9.64
C VAL A 34 -4.26 -8.68 9.43
N VAL A 35 -3.55 -8.71 8.30
CA VAL A 35 -2.75 -7.58 7.84
C VAL A 35 -3.61 -6.79 6.87
N SER A 36 -3.79 -5.51 7.16
CA SER A 36 -4.61 -4.59 6.37
C SER A 36 -3.72 -3.53 5.73
N VAL A 37 -4.02 -3.21 4.47
CA VAL A 37 -3.26 -2.24 3.68
C VAL A 37 -4.14 -1.04 3.36
N ARG A 38 -3.67 0.16 3.73
CA ARG A 38 -4.21 1.44 3.29
C ARG A 38 -3.61 1.80 1.93
N ALA A 39 -4.09 1.14 0.88
CA ALA A 39 -3.55 1.28 -0.47
C ALA A 39 -3.52 2.74 -0.96
N ALA A 40 -4.55 3.53 -0.65
CA ALA A 40 -4.59 4.95 -1.03
C ALA A 40 -3.46 5.78 -0.40
N HIS A 41 -2.98 5.41 0.79
CA HIS A 41 -1.85 6.09 1.42
C HIS A 41 -0.51 5.69 0.81
N LEU A 42 -0.41 4.46 0.29
CA LEU A 42 0.79 3.91 -0.32
C LEU A 42 0.88 4.14 -1.83
N ASN A 43 -0.20 4.54 -2.49
CA ASN A 43 -0.23 4.81 -3.91
C ASN A 43 0.21 6.26 -4.21
N HIS A 44 1.50 6.55 -4.05
CA HIS A 44 2.09 7.83 -4.44
C HIS A 44 3.53 7.66 -4.97
N PRO A 45 4.04 8.62 -5.77
CA PRO A 45 5.43 8.61 -6.22
C PRO A 45 6.42 8.52 -5.03
N GLY A 46 7.40 7.62 -5.15
CA GLY A 46 8.39 7.35 -4.09
C GLY A 46 7.95 6.32 -3.02
N SER A 47 6.77 5.73 -3.19
CA SER A 47 6.38 4.50 -2.50
C SER A 47 6.96 3.28 -3.23
N PRO A 48 7.43 2.23 -2.53
CA PRO A 48 7.95 1.02 -3.16
C PRO A 48 6.89 0.24 -3.95
N VAL A 49 5.59 0.51 -3.70
CA VAL A 49 4.47 -0.17 -4.37
C VAL A 49 3.84 0.65 -5.48
N TRP A 50 4.40 1.83 -5.77
CA TRP A 50 3.92 2.72 -6.83
C TRP A 50 4.36 2.23 -8.20
N ASP A 51 3.40 2.12 -9.11
CA ASP A 51 3.65 1.87 -10.52
C ASP A 51 3.14 3.05 -11.36
N THR A 52 4.05 3.66 -12.12
CA THR A 52 3.74 4.83 -12.94
C THR A 52 2.83 4.46 -14.11
N GLY A 53 3.01 3.29 -14.73
CA GLY A 53 2.20 2.85 -15.87
C GLY A 53 0.74 2.67 -15.48
N GLU A 54 0.48 1.98 -14.37
CA GLU A 54 -0.86 1.71 -13.86
C GLU A 54 -1.58 2.95 -13.36
N ASN A 55 -0.86 3.97 -12.89
CA ASN A 55 -1.49 5.22 -12.44
C ASN A 55 -1.65 6.25 -13.57
N VAL A 56 -0.69 6.35 -14.48
CA VAL A 56 -0.67 7.39 -15.51
C VAL A 56 -1.40 6.95 -16.78
N ALA A 57 -1.23 5.70 -17.24
CA ALA A 57 -1.81 5.28 -18.52
C ALA A 57 -3.35 5.31 -18.52
N PRO A 58 -4.07 4.82 -17.48
CA PRO A 58 -5.52 4.91 -17.46
C PRO A 58 -6.02 6.36 -17.40
N LEU A 59 -5.32 7.23 -16.67
CA LEU A 59 -5.66 8.65 -16.59
C LEU A 59 -5.51 9.32 -17.98
N LEU A 60 -4.39 9.07 -18.67
CA LEU A 60 -4.17 9.58 -20.02
C LEU A 60 -5.22 9.07 -21.01
N ALA A 61 -5.56 7.77 -20.96
CA ALA A 61 -6.59 7.21 -21.83
C ALA A 61 -7.95 7.88 -21.65
N VAL A 62 -8.36 8.08 -20.39
CA VAL A 62 -9.64 8.72 -20.03
C VAL A 62 -9.69 10.19 -20.43
N LEU A 63 -8.55 10.89 -20.45
CA LEU A 63 -8.46 12.30 -20.84
C LEU A 63 -8.32 12.51 -22.34
N LEU A 64 -7.48 11.71 -23.02
CA LEU A 64 -7.19 11.88 -24.45
C LEU A 64 -8.35 11.41 -25.33
N LEU A 65 -9.06 10.35 -24.94
CA LEU A 65 -10.17 9.82 -25.73
C LEU A 65 -11.27 10.89 -25.98
N PRO A 66 -11.83 11.57 -24.96
CA PRO A 66 -12.80 12.64 -25.17
C PRO A 66 -12.26 13.77 -26.06
N VAL A 67 -10.99 14.16 -25.86
CA VAL A 67 -10.35 15.22 -26.66
C VAL A 67 -10.31 14.84 -28.13
N VAL A 68 -9.90 13.61 -28.47
CA VAL A 68 -9.90 13.11 -29.85
C VAL A 68 -11.32 13.13 -30.44
N LEU A 69 -12.34 12.78 -29.65
CA LEU A 69 -13.74 12.80 -30.11
C LEU A 69 -14.28 14.22 -30.35
N MET A 70 -13.77 15.22 -29.62
CA MET A 70 -14.11 16.64 -29.89
C MET A 70 -13.69 17.06 -31.30
N PHE A 71 -12.49 16.63 -31.73
CA PHE A 71 -11.94 17.00 -33.03
C PHE A 71 -12.46 16.13 -34.19
N THR A 72 -12.79 14.87 -33.92
CA THR A 72 -13.20 13.92 -34.97
C THR A 72 -14.71 13.85 -35.19
N ILE A 73 -15.52 14.13 -34.16
CA ILE A 73 -17.00 14.07 -34.25
C ILE A 73 -17.60 15.45 -34.07
N ASN A 74 -17.56 15.99 -32.85
CA ASN A 74 -17.91 17.36 -32.50
C ASN A 74 -17.70 17.60 -30.99
N LEU A 75 -17.74 18.88 -30.61
CA LEU A 75 -17.55 19.32 -29.24
C LEU A 75 -18.56 18.73 -28.25
N ILE A 76 -19.84 18.57 -28.65
CA ILE A 76 -20.90 18.07 -27.76
C ILE A 76 -20.62 16.61 -27.38
N VAL A 77 -20.32 15.77 -28.36
CA VAL A 77 -20.00 14.35 -28.14
C VAL A 77 -18.75 14.20 -27.28
N GLY A 78 -17.67 14.90 -27.61
CA GLY A 78 -16.45 14.83 -26.80
C GLY A 78 -16.66 15.31 -25.36
N THR A 79 -17.47 16.35 -25.15
CA THR A 79 -17.81 16.82 -23.79
C THR A 79 -18.64 15.79 -23.02
N ALA A 80 -19.64 15.18 -23.67
CA ALA A 80 -20.45 14.13 -23.05
C ALA A 80 -19.60 12.92 -22.64
N VAL A 81 -18.66 12.51 -23.50
CA VAL A 81 -17.73 11.41 -23.19
C VAL A 81 -16.77 11.81 -22.07
N LEU A 82 -16.30 13.05 -22.00
CA LEU A 82 -15.45 13.53 -20.91
C LEU A 82 -16.14 13.38 -19.55
N LEU A 83 -17.41 13.76 -19.45
CA LEU A 83 -18.20 13.62 -18.22
C LEU A 83 -18.36 12.15 -17.84
N LEU A 84 -18.66 11.28 -18.80
CA LEU A 84 -18.76 9.83 -18.56
C LEU A 84 -17.42 9.22 -18.14
N SER A 85 -16.33 9.66 -18.76
CA SER A 85 -14.96 9.28 -18.46
C SER A 85 -14.59 9.55 -17.00
N VAL A 86 -14.99 10.69 -16.44
CA VAL A 86 -14.77 11.01 -15.02
C VAL A 86 -15.50 10.00 -14.11
N LEU A 87 -16.76 9.66 -14.45
CA LEU A 87 -17.52 8.68 -13.68
C LEU A 87 -16.86 7.30 -13.74
N VAL A 88 -16.47 6.85 -14.94
CA VAL A 88 -15.74 5.59 -15.15
C VAL A 88 -14.44 5.58 -14.35
N TYR A 89 -13.69 6.69 -14.35
CA TYR A 89 -12.44 6.77 -13.62
C TYR A 89 -12.64 6.62 -12.11
N LEU A 90 -13.60 7.34 -11.53
CA LEU A 90 -13.84 7.34 -10.09
C LEU A 90 -14.43 6.02 -9.58
N THR A 91 -15.29 5.39 -10.37
CA THR A 91 -16.05 4.21 -9.94
C THR A 91 -15.43 2.88 -10.33
N LEU A 92 -14.64 2.83 -11.42
CA LEU A 92 -14.07 1.58 -11.93
C LEU A 92 -12.54 1.61 -11.86
N ILE A 93 -11.91 2.58 -12.51
CA ILE A 93 -10.45 2.59 -12.68
C ILE A 93 -9.74 2.81 -11.34
N ARG A 94 -10.17 3.81 -10.56
CA ARG A 94 -9.53 4.13 -9.29
C ARG A 94 -9.64 2.99 -8.28
N PRO A 95 -10.80 2.35 -8.03
CA PRO A 95 -10.88 1.17 -7.19
C PRO A 95 -10.03 0.01 -7.69
N TRP A 96 -9.99 -0.23 -9.00
CA TRP A 96 -9.17 -1.28 -9.61
C TRP A 96 -7.66 -1.05 -9.37
N ILE A 97 -7.16 0.19 -9.55
CA ILE A 97 -5.77 0.54 -9.23
C ILE A 97 -5.47 0.28 -7.74
N LEU A 98 -6.36 0.74 -6.85
CA LEU A 98 -6.16 0.56 -5.40
C LEU A 98 -6.15 -0.91 -4.99
N GLN A 99 -6.95 -1.75 -5.63
CA GLN A 99 -6.93 -3.19 -5.42
C GLN A 99 -5.59 -3.80 -5.84
N ARG A 100 -5.05 -3.45 -7.01
CA ARG A 100 -3.74 -3.93 -7.46
C ARG A 100 -2.59 -3.46 -6.55
N VAL A 101 -2.67 -2.22 -6.07
CA VAL A 101 -1.72 -1.71 -5.06
C VAL A 101 -1.84 -2.52 -3.76
N HIS A 102 -3.06 -2.82 -3.32
CA HIS A 102 -3.29 -3.64 -2.13
C HIS A 102 -2.66 -5.04 -2.27
N GLU A 103 -2.95 -5.75 -3.36
CA GLU A 103 -2.41 -7.09 -3.65
C GLU A 103 -0.88 -7.09 -3.67
N ARG A 104 -0.27 -6.21 -4.46
CA ARG A 104 1.21 -6.08 -4.52
C ARG A 104 1.84 -5.72 -3.17
N THR A 105 1.19 -4.83 -2.42
CA THR A 105 1.68 -4.47 -1.08
C THR A 105 1.66 -5.68 -0.16
N MET A 106 0.60 -6.48 -0.19
CA MET A 106 0.49 -7.69 0.62
C MET A 106 1.55 -8.72 0.24
N GLU A 107 1.77 -8.94 -1.05
CA GLU A 107 2.82 -9.82 -1.55
C GLU A 107 4.20 -9.36 -1.09
N MET A 108 4.57 -8.10 -1.35
CA MET A 108 5.86 -7.55 -0.93
C MET A 108 6.04 -7.56 0.60
N ALA A 109 4.99 -7.22 1.36
CA ALA A 109 5.04 -7.19 2.82
C ALA A 109 5.32 -8.58 3.42
N MET A 110 4.84 -9.64 2.76
CA MET A 110 4.99 -11.02 3.25
C MET A 110 6.15 -11.77 2.62
N GLU A 111 6.85 -11.19 1.65
CA GLU A 111 7.97 -11.84 0.98
C GLU A 111 9.21 -11.94 1.89
N ASN A 112 9.61 -10.85 2.52
CA ASN A 112 10.78 -10.81 3.39
C ASN A 112 10.70 -9.67 4.42
N ILE A 113 11.51 -9.78 5.47
CA ILE A 113 11.53 -8.82 6.58
C ILE A 113 12.00 -7.42 6.16
N HIS A 114 12.86 -7.33 5.13
CA HIS A 114 13.34 -6.03 4.66
C HIS A 114 12.19 -5.22 4.04
N ASN A 115 11.43 -5.84 3.14
CA ASN A 115 10.24 -5.25 2.51
C ASN A 115 9.18 -4.91 3.56
N TRP A 116 8.95 -5.79 4.53
CA TRP A 116 8.08 -5.52 5.67
C TRP A 116 8.50 -4.25 6.42
N GLU A 117 9.78 -4.10 6.76
CA GLU A 117 10.27 -2.93 7.48
C GLU A 117 10.16 -1.64 6.67
N VAL A 118 10.46 -1.70 5.37
CA VAL A 118 10.34 -0.54 4.48
C VAL A 118 8.89 -0.09 4.40
N LEU A 119 7.96 -1.02 4.17
CA LEU A 119 6.52 -0.73 4.09
C LEU A 119 5.97 -0.27 5.45
N TRP A 120 6.42 -0.86 6.55
CA TRP A 120 6.04 -0.43 7.90
C TRP A 120 6.49 1.00 8.18
N LYS A 121 7.72 1.38 7.78
CA LYS A 121 8.23 2.75 7.97
C LYS A 121 7.51 3.77 7.09
N LYS A 122 7.14 3.39 5.86
CA LYS A 122 6.35 4.24 4.95
C LYS A 122 4.94 4.49 5.48
N GLY A 123 4.43 3.60 6.32
CA GLY A 123 3.08 3.69 6.84
C GLY A 123 2.06 3.11 5.87
N GLY A 124 0.89 2.71 6.38
CA GLY A 124 -0.17 2.14 5.56
C GLY A 124 -0.42 0.65 5.79
N LEU A 125 0.41 -0.02 6.58
CA LEU A 125 0.13 -1.35 7.13
C LEU A 125 -0.55 -1.24 8.49
N ALA A 126 -1.45 -2.18 8.80
CA ALA A 126 -1.89 -2.43 10.16
C ALA A 126 -2.11 -3.91 10.40
N VAL A 127 -1.63 -4.42 11.54
CA VAL A 127 -1.86 -5.79 12.00
C VAL A 127 -2.95 -5.78 13.04
N VAL A 128 -3.93 -6.66 12.90
CA VAL A 128 -5.07 -6.78 13.82
C VAL A 128 -5.19 -8.23 14.25
N LEU A 129 -5.34 -8.48 15.55
CA LEU A 129 -5.67 -9.81 16.04
C LEU A 129 -7.13 -10.14 15.69
N LYS A 130 -7.37 -11.31 15.09
CA LYS A 130 -8.73 -11.74 14.75
C LYS A 130 -9.53 -12.00 16.03
N GLY A 131 -10.75 -11.46 16.08
CA GLY A 131 -11.63 -11.59 17.25
C GLY A 131 -11.45 -10.51 18.33
N THR A 132 -10.49 -9.59 18.20
CA THR A 132 -10.33 -8.48 19.16
C THR A 132 -9.85 -7.21 18.47
N MET A 133 -10.78 -6.27 18.18
CA MET A 133 -10.42 -4.99 17.54
C MET A 133 -9.52 -4.09 18.37
N SER A 134 -9.49 -4.25 19.70
CA SER A 134 -8.62 -3.48 20.60
C SER A 134 -7.14 -3.84 20.47
N SER A 135 -6.82 -5.00 19.90
CA SER A 135 -5.44 -5.46 19.67
C SER A 135 -5.04 -5.18 18.21
N ARG A 136 -4.78 -3.89 17.91
CA ARG A 136 -4.30 -3.43 16.60
C ARG A 136 -2.95 -2.73 16.73
N CYS A 137 -2.04 -3.04 15.83
CA CYS A 137 -0.76 -2.36 15.66
C CYS A 137 -0.74 -1.65 14.30
N ILE A 138 -0.66 -0.31 14.30
CA ILE A 138 -0.77 0.51 13.09
C ILE A 138 0.58 1.15 12.77
N SER A 139 1.05 0.99 11.54
CA SER A 139 2.24 1.69 11.04
C SER A 139 1.98 3.19 10.77
N PRO A 140 3.01 4.07 10.85
CA PRO A 140 4.40 3.77 11.20
C PRO A 140 4.68 3.80 12.71
N GLY A 141 3.78 4.37 13.52
CA GLY A 141 4.01 4.59 14.95
C GLY A 141 3.92 3.34 15.83
N GLY A 142 3.24 2.29 15.37
CA GLY A 142 3.07 1.05 16.10
C GLY A 142 4.33 0.19 16.12
N ASN A 143 4.58 -0.47 17.25
CA ASN A 143 5.68 -1.42 17.40
C ASN A 143 5.22 -2.85 17.06
N TRP A 144 5.40 -3.25 15.80
CA TRP A 144 5.03 -4.60 15.36
C TRP A 144 5.82 -5.71 16.07
N ARG A 145 7.05 -5.44 16.52
CA ARG A 145 7.87 -6.43 17.25
C ARG A 145 7.27 -6.71 18.63
N ALA A 146 6.85 -5.66 19.33
CA ALA A 146 6.15 -5.80 20.60
C ALA A 146 4.81 -6.53 20.42
N PHE A 147 4.10 -6.25 19.32
CA PHE A 147 2.89 -6.98 18.97
C PHE A 147 3.17 -8.47 18.75
N ALA A 148 4.15 -8.83 17.92
CA ALA A 148 4.52 -10.21 17.61
C ALA A 148 5.14 -10.99 18.78
N THR A 149 5.62 -10.29 19.81
CA THR A 149 6.12 -10.93 21.05
C THR A 149 4.98 -11.22 22.01
N ARG A 150 3.90 -10.44 21.95
CA ARG A 150 2.76 -10.52 22.88
C ARG A 150 1.69 -11.52 22.42
N TYR A 151 1.57 -11.72 21.11
CA TYR A 151 0.54 -12.54 20.46
C TYR A 151 1.20 -13.44 19.41
#